data_AF-A0A939X615-F1
#
_entry.id   AF-A0A939X615-F1
#
_cell.length_a   1.000
_cell.length_b   1.000
_cell.length_c   1.000
_cell.angle_alpha   90.00
_cell.angle_beta   90.00
_cell.angle_gamma   90.00
#
_symmetry.space_group_name_H-M   'P 1'
#
loop_
_entity.id
_entity.type
_entity.pdbx_description
1 polymer ?
#
loop_
_entity_poly.entity_id
_entity_poly.type
_entity_poly.pdbx_seq_one_letter_code
_entity_poly.pdbx_strand_id
1 'polypeptide(L)'
;MKKVILTSLCILLLCASFGFAEPTPADRGYAADEFRRGVQSYYRGAYNDAILLFEKALSYLPNDSMILEWLGYAYYQSGIEGAAIQYWEDALKNNYKGNELLLQNQIDIVKERRVGSVQFEDNVHFVEAGAFPGKDGDKFYYSQPISVLPEKNGECWVIAYGSNEVLHFDANGLMIERIRGPANGFDRPMDIVRKNDGTLLVSEYAGDRIAVLTKDGKFQKTFGSKGRKVGEMLGPQYMALDSSENIYVSDFGNARIDVFNSEGQGLFTFGRPVGDFEGLSAPSGITVINDVVYVADSTPGTIYMFDTAGNYLDILVPKGTFIRPEALKKWENYILVADTNRVFAVDISNGAVFEAASTGNAPSRITCAVPDMNGNLLVTDFKSNEVFVMSKMPELVGGLAVQVIHVDSSKFPTVTMDIRVENRQHQPIVGLDDPNFLVTEKKRHVSGQTLTGIASLNDTCDVAVLVDKSMQTAEYKEALQSAVRDIAKSMNGKGTLYLISVSDIPVLEQSGAPQQFLNFVPSQLKASNVEQPAIDLAIRLAVNKLVPGEKKR
;
A
#
# COMPACT_ATOMS: atom_id res chain seq x y z
N MET A 1 21.77 -31.54 76.06
CA MET A 1 22.49 -30.73 75.05
C MET A 1 21.56 -29.62 74.58
N LYS A 2 22.05 -28.38 74.62
CA LYS A 2 21.34 -27.14 74.27
C LYS A 2 20.86 -27.15 72.81
N LYS A 3 19.72 -26.50 72.53
CA LYS A 3 19.66 -25.32 71.64
C LYS A 3 18.28 -24.64 71.68
N VAL A 4 18.27 -23.55 72.43
CA VAL A 4 17.55 -22.26 72.25
C VAL A 4 16.48 -22.23 71.15
N ILE A 5 15.22 -22.06 71.55
CA ILE A 5 14.14 -21.58 70.69
C ILE A 5 13.97 -20.08 71.01
N LEU A 6 14.34 -19.25 70.04
CA LEU A 6 14.14 -17.81 70.07
C LEU A 6 12.69 -17.53 69.65
N THR A 7 11.92 -16.89 70.52
CA THR A 7 10.57 -16.40 70.26
C THR A 7 10.62 -15.29 69.21
N SER A 8 9.97 -15.52 68.07
CA SER A 8 9.79 -14.52 67.03
C SER A 8 8.52 -13.70 67.32
N LEU A 9 8.70 -12.39 67.40
CA LEU A 9 7.66 -11.39 67.63
C LEU A 9 6.90 -11.18 66.32
N CYS A 10 5.67 -11.71 66.23
CA CYS A 10 4.78 -11.48 65.09
C CYS A 10 4.18 -10.07 65.17
N ILE A 11 4.72 -9.14 64.39
CA ILE A 11 4.10 -7.84 64.13
C ILE A 11 3.01 -8.08 63.08
N LEU A 12 1.75 -8.07 63.52
CA LEU A 12 0.59 -7.96 62.63
C LEU A 12 0.58 -6.56 62.00
N LEU A 13 1.08 -6.46 60.77
CA LEU A 13 0.78 -5.34 59.89
C LEU A 13 -0.64 -5.54 59.35
N LEU A 14 -1.60 -4.81 59.93
CA LEU A 14 -2.90 -4.56 59.32
C LEU A 14 -2.66 -3.79 58.01
N CYS A 15 -2.66 -4.48 56.87
CA CYS A 15 -2.93 -3.84 55.59
C CYS A 15 -4.39 -3.38 55.62
N ALA A 16 -4.60 -2.10 55.94
CA ALA A 16 -5.85 -1.43 55.64
C ALA A 16 -6.00 -1.42 54.11
N SER A 17 -6.91 -2.23 53.59
CA SER A 17 -7.43 -2.05 52.25
C SER A 17 -8.09 -0.69 52.21
N PHE A 18 -7.44 0.30 51.57
CA PHE A 18 -8.12 1.50 51.11
C PHE A 18 -9.13 1.09 50.04
N GLY A 19 -10.31 0.66 50.47
CA GLY A 19 -11.46 0.56 49.60
C GLY A 19 -11.87 1.98 49.24
N PHE A 20 -11.70 2.38 47.98
CA PHE A 20 -12.36 3.57 47.46
C PHE A 20 -13.87 3.44 47.75
N ALA A 21 -14.48 4.48 48.32
CA ALA A 21 -15.92 4.50 48.55
C ALA A 21 -16.64 4.30 47.20
N GLU A 22 -17.72 3.51 47.18
CA GLU A 22 -18.46 3.28 45.94
C GLU A 22 -18.95 4.61 45.36
N PRO A 23 -18.75 4.86 44.05
CA PRO A 23 -19.10 6.14 43.45
C PRO A 23 -20.59 6.45 43.54
N THR A 24 -20.93 7.66 43.97
CA THR A 24 -22.32 8.11 44.09
C THR A 24 -22.96 8.32 42.71
N PRO A 25 -24.30 8.40 42.62
CA PRO A 25 -24.98 8.76 41.37
C PRO A 25 -24.54 10.13 40.83
N ALA A 26 -24.18 11.08 41.72
CA ALA A 26 -23.67 12.39 41.32
C ALA A 26 -22.28 12.27 40.69
N ASP A 27 -21.38 11.49 41.28
CA ASP A 27 -20.04 11.23 40.73
C ASP A 27 -20.12 10.60 39.34
N ARG A 28 -21.04 9.64 39.15
CA ARG A 28 -21.31 9.05 37.83
C ARG A 28 -21.81 10.09 36.83
N GLY A 29 -22.66 11.02 37.26
CA GLY A 29 -23.14 12.12 36.43
C GLY A 29 -22.03 13.07 36.00
N TYR A 30 -21.18 13.49 36.94
CA TYR A 30 -20.04 14.36 36.66
C TYR A 30 -19.00 13.68 35.76
N ALA A 31 -18.67 12.42 36.03
CA ALA A 31 -17.77 11.63 35.19
C ALA A 31 -18.29 11.51 33.76
N ALA A 32 -19.59 11.26 33.58
CA ALA A 32 -20.19 11.15 32.26
C ALA A 32 -20.18 12.47 31.47
N ASP A 33 -20.27 13.62 32.14
CA ASP A 33 -20.18 14.93 31.49
C ASP A 33 -18.76 15.24 31.02
N GLU A 34 -17.77 15.05 31.90
CA GLU A 34 -16.35 15.26 31.57
C GLU A 34 -15.88 14.27 30.50
N PHE A 35 -16.29 13.00 30.60
CA PHE A 35 -16.00 11.99 29.58
C PHE A 35 -16.55 12.40 28.21
N ARG A 36 -17.81 12.86 28.14
CA ARG A 36 -18.42 13.32 26.88
C ARG A 36 -17.65 14.50 26.27
N ARG A 37 -17.24 15.46 27.09
CA ARG A 37 -16.42 16.61 26.66
C ARG A 37 -15.02 16.17 26.21
N GLY A 38 -14.44 15.17 26.88
CA GLY A 38 -13.18 14.54 26.50
C GLY A 38 -13.25 13.90 25.12
N VAL A 39 -14.27 13.08 24.86
CA VAL A 39 -14.51 12.47 23.54
C VAL A 39 -14.68 13.53 22.45
N GLN A 40 -15.43 14.60 22.72
CA GLN A 40 -15.58 15.71 21.78
C GLN A 40 -14.25 16.42 21.49
N SER A 41 -13.40 16.57 22.51
CA SER A 41 -12.07 17.21 22.35
C SER A 41 -11.11 16.31 21.58
N TYR A 42 -11.17 14.99 21.82
CA TYR A 42 -10.39 13.99 21.09
C TYR A 42 -10.68 14.04 19.58
N TYR A 43 -11.96 14.01 19.18
CA TYR A 43 -12.34 14.08 17.76
C TYR A 43 -12.10 15.44 17.10
N ARG A 44 -11.79 16.48 17.89
CA ARG A 44 -11.32 17.78 17.39
C ARG A 44 -9.80 17.83 17.23
N GLY A 45 -9.08 16.75 17.54
CA GLY A 45 -7.61 16.70 17.55
C GLY A 45 -6.98 17.43 18.75
N ALA A 46 -7.78 17.90 19.72
CA ALA A 46 -7.30 18.55 20.93
C ALA A 46 -6.95 17.49 21.99
N TYR A 47 -5.96 16.64 21.69
CA TYR A 47 -5.64 15.46 22.51
C TYR A 47 -5.21 15.82 23.93
N ASN A 48 -4.47 16.92 24.12
CA ASN A 48 -4.08 17.39 25.46
C ASN A 48 -5.29 17.82 26.30
N ASP A 49 -6.27 18.50 25.69
CA ASP A 49 -7.52 18.88 26.36
C ASP A 49 -8.34 17.62 26.69
N ALA A 50 -8.37 16.65 25.78
CA ALA A 50 -9.04 15.37 26.00
C ALA A 50 -8.43 14.59 27.17
N ILE A 51 -7.09 14.51 27.25
CA ILE A 51 -6.36 13.87 28.37
C ILE A 51 -6.81 14.48 29.70
N LEU A 52 -6.79 15.81 29.83
CA LEU A 52 -7.20 16.50 31.06
C LEU A 52 -8.65 16.18 31.45
N LEU A 53 -9.56 16.13 30.47
CA LEU A 53 -10.97 15.83 30.70
C LEU A 53 -11.19 14.37 31.11
N PHE A 54 -10.47 13.43 30.51
CA PHE A 54 -10.52 12.01 30.88
C PHE A 54 -9.91 11.74 32.26
N GLU A 55 -8.78 12.37 32.60
CA GLU A 55 -8.20 12.29 33.94
C GLU A 55 -9.15 12.85 34.99
N LYS A 56 -9.82 13.97 34.69
CA LYS A 56 -10.87 14.51 35.55
C LYS A 56 -12.05 13.54 35.70
N ALA A 57 -12.47 12.87 34.63
CA ALA A 57 -13.52 11.86 34.70
C ALA A 57 -13.10 10.64 35.56
N LEU A 58 -11.85 10.18 35.45
CA LEU A 58 -11.28 9.12 36.31
C LEU A 58 -11.19 9.52 37.78
N SER A 59 -11.06 10.81 38.09
CA SER A 59 -11.07 11.28 39.48
C SER A 59 -12.41 11.03 40.19
N TYR A 60 -13.52 10.97 39.43
CA TYR A 60 -14.85 10.64 39.94
C TYR A 60 -15.15 9.14 39.87
N LEU A 61 -14.69 8.46 38.83
CA LEU A 61 -14.83 7.02 38.62
C LEU A 61 -13.46 6.37 38.43
N PRO A 62 -12.73 6.11 39.54
CA PRO A 62 -11.47 5.38 39.47
C PRO A 62 -11.71 4.01 38.85
N ASN A 63 -10.81 3.59 37.96
CA ASN A 63 -10.85 2.28 37.30
C ASN A 63 -12.02 2.05 36.32
N ASP A 64 -12.77 3.09 35.90
CA ASP A 64 -13.74 2.89 34.81
C ASP A 64 -13.00 2.53 33.52
N SER A 65 -13.26 1.32 33.04
CA SER A 65 -12.52 0.73 31.93
C SER A 65 -12.75 1.45 30.60
N MET A 66 -13.89 2.11 30.40
CA MET A 66 -14.15 2.90 29.20
C MET A 66 -13.38 4.22 29.24
N ILE A 67 -13.32 4.90 30.39
CA ILE A 67 -12.54 6.13 30.51
C ILE A 67 -11.05 5.85 30.36
N LEU A 68 -10.55 4.76 30.95
CA LEU A 68 -9.16 4.30 30.79
C LEU A 68 -8.81 4.00 29.33
N GLU A 69 -9.70 3.33 28.60
CA GLU A 69 -9.52 3.06 27.17
C GLU A 69 -9.34 4.35 26.36
N TRP A 70 -10.25 5.31 26.55
CA TRP A 70 -10.23 6.59 25.85
C TRP A 70 -9.04 7.47 26.23
N LEU A 71 -8.62 7.43 27.50
CA LEU A 71 -7.40 8.09 27.94
C LEU A 71 -6.17 7.49 27.24
N GLY A 72 -6.13 6.16 27.09
CA GLY A 72 -5.10 5.48 26.32
C GLY A 72 -5.07 5.93 24.85
N TYR A 73 -6.23 6.07 24.20
CA TYR A 73 -6.31 6.63 22.84
C TYR A 73 -5.76 8.05 22.76
N ALA A 74 -6.11 8.92 23.72
CA ALA A 74 -5.63 10.30 23.72
C ALA A 74 -4.11 10.39 23.92
N TYR A 75 -3.55 9.59 24.84
CA TYR A 75 -2.10 9.50 25.03
C TYR A 75 -1.39 8.94 23.78
N TYR A 76 -1.96 7.93 23.14
CA TYR A 76 -1.44 7.37 21.90
C TYR A 76 -1.35 8.43 20.79
N GLN A 77 -2.43 9.18 20.56
CA GLN A 77 -2.45 10.25 19.56
C GLN A 77 -1.52 11.43 19.90
N SER A 78 -1.21 11.64 21.18
CA SER A 78 -0.21 12.63 21.63
C SER A 78 1.24 12.15 21.46
N GLY A 79 1.48 10.90 21.02
CA GLY A 79 2.80 10.30 20.86
C GLY A 79 3.38 9.68 22.14
N ILE A 80 2.59 9.57 23.21
CA ILE A 80 3.02 9.02 24.51
C ILE A 80 2.57 7.55 24.60
N GLU A 81 3.13 6.70 23.74
CA GLU A 81 2.73 5.30 23.57
C GLU A 81 2.88 4.45 24.84
N GLY A 82 3.91 4.73 25.66
CA GLY A 82 4.13 4.01 26.91
C GLY A 82 2.98 4.19 27.90
N ALA A 83 2.45 5.41 28.00
CA ALA A 83 1.28 5.69 28.83
C ALA A 83 0.02 5.06 28.23
N ALA A 84 -0.14 5.13 26.91
CA ALA A 84 -1.28 4.51 26.22
C ALA A 84 -1.40 3.01 26.52
N ILE A 85 -0.30 2.26 26.36
CA ILE A 85 -0.24 0.82 26.66
C ILE A 85 -0.65 0.56 28.12
N GLN A 86 -0.11 1.33 29.07
CA GLN A 86 -0.42 1.16 30.49
C GLN A 86 -1.92 1.34 30.77
N TYR A 87 -2.54 2.39 30.23
CA TYR A 87 -3.96 2.65 30.42
C TYR A 87 -4.86 1.60 29.76
N TRP A 88 -4.49 1.08 28.58
CA TRP A 88 -5.22 -0.01 27.94
C TRP A 88 -5.10 -1.33 28.71
N GLU A 89 -3.91 -1.67 29.21
CA GLU A 89 -3.73 -2.83 30.09
C GLU A 89 -4.54 -2.71 31.37
N ASP A 90 -4.59 -1.51 31.95
CA ASP A 90 -5.39 -1.25 33.15
C ASP A 90 -6.89 -1.28 32.83
N ALA A 91 -7.33 -0.84 31.65
CA ALA A 91 -8.71 -1.01 31.20
C ALA A 91 -9.10 -2.49 31.14
N LEU A 92 -8.26 -3.35 30.56
CA LEU A 92 -8.46 -4.80 30.47
C LEU A 92 -8.55 -5.48 31.84
N LYS A 93 -7.73 -5.05 32.82
CA LYS A 93 -7.76 -5.58 34.19
C LYS A 93 -9.06 -5.20 34.94
N ASN A 94 -9.72 -4.11 34.55
CA ASN A 94 -10.83 -3.51 35.29
C ASN A 94 -12.22 -3.82 34.69
N ASN A 95 -12.55 -5.11 34.54
CA ASN A 95 -13.86 -5.56 34.02
C ASN A 95 -14.25 -4.82 32.73
N TYR A 96 -13.38 -4.92 31.73
CA TYR A 96 -13.53 -4.23 30.45
C TYR A 96 -14.87 -4.58 29.79
N LYS A 97 -15.65 -3.55 29.46
CA LYS A 97 -17.00 -3.73 28.88
C LYS A 97 -17.00 -3.73 27.35
N GLY A 98 -15.85 -3.46 26.73
CA GLY A 98 -15.67 -3.44 25.28
C GLY A 98 -15.30 -4.81 24.73
N ASN A 99 -14.64 -4.82 23.57
CA ASN A 99 -14.12 -6.06 22.97
C ASN A 99 -12.68 -6.29 23.41
N GLU A 100 -12.49 -7.13 24.43
CA GLU A 100 -11.16 -7.43 25.01
C GLU A 100 -10.14 -7.84 23.94
N LEU A 101 -10.57 -8.62 22.94
CA LEU A 101 -9.70 -9.11 21.88
C LEU A 101 -9.14 -7.97 21.00
N LEU A 102 -9.97 -6.96 20.70
CA LEU A 102 -9.55 -5.82 19.89
C LEU A 102 -8.56 -4.93 20.64
N LEU A 103 -8.84 -4.66 21.92
CA LEU A 103 -7.96 -3.82 22.74
C LEU A 103 -6.63 -4.54 23.01
N GLN A 104 -6.64 -5.85 23.21
CA GLN A 104 -5.42 -6.66 23.34
C GLN A 104 -4.59 -6.64 22.06
N ASN A 105 -5.21 -6.86 20.89
CA ASN A 105 -4.51 -6.79 19.60
C ASN A 105 -3.87 -5.40 19.38
N GLN A 106 -4.57 -4.32 19.74
CA GLN A 106 -4.04 -2.96 19.68
C GLN A 106 -2.77 -2.81 20.57
N ILE A 107 -2.81 -3.31 21.81
CA ILE A 107 -1.66 -3.28 22.72
C ILE A 107 -0.46 -4.04 22.12
N ASP A 108 -0.71 -5.25 21.61
CA ASP A 108 0.36 -6.11 21.07
C ASP A 108 1.01 -5.47 19.84
N ILE A 109 0.21 -4.88 18.94
CA ILE A 109 0.69 -4.14 17.78
C ILE A 109 1.62 -2.98 18.19
N VAL A 110 1.20 -2.15 19.16
CA VAL A 110 2.02 -1.01 19.60
C VAL A 110 3.28 -1.48 20.32
N LYS A 111 3.22 -2.56 21.10
CA LYS A 111 4.40 -3.17 21.75
C LYS A 111 5.40 -3.71 20.74
N GLU A 112 4.96 -4.50 19.76
CA GLU A 112 5.82 -5.08 18.73
C GLU A 112 6.59 -3.98 17.97
N ARG A 113 5.92 -2.88 17.62
CA ARG A 113 6.55 -1.72 16.94
C ARG A 113 7.66 -1.08 17.77
N ARG A 114 7.47 -0.93 19.08
CA ARG A 114 8.45 -0.28 19.98
C ARG A 114 9.76 -1.05 20.13
N VAL A 115 9.76 -2.35 19.87
CA VAL A 115 10.98 -3.19 19.95
C VAL A 115 11.90 -2.96 18.74
N GLY A 116 11.46 -2.18 17.75
CA GLY A 116 12.16 -1.99 16.48
C GLY A 116 11.93 -3.19 15.58
N SER A 117 11.87 -2.93 14.28
CA SER A 117 11.92 -3.97 13.25
C SER A 117 13.18 -4.79 13.48
N VAL A 118 13.05 -5.96 14.09
CA VAL A 118 14.06 -7.01 13.94
C VAL A 118 14.26 -7.11 12.44
N GLN A 119 15.50 -6.92 11.96
CA GLN A 119 15.90 -7.17 10.59
C GLN A 119 15.45 -8.59 10.24
N PHE A 120 14.27 -8.71 9.64
CA PHE A 120 13.62 -9.94 9.19
C PHE A 120 13.66 -10.02 7.66
N GLU A 121 14.59 -9.30 7.02
CA GLU A 121 14.69 -9.30 5.56
C GLU A 121 15.20 -10.63 5.00
N ASP A 122 15.89 -11.46 5.80
CA ASP A 122 16.55 -12.65 5.26
C ASP A 122 15.66 -13.90 5.12
N ASN A 123 14.40 -13.91 5.59
CA ASN A 123 13.49 -15.07 5.45
C ASN A 123 12.00 -14.67 5.50
N VAL A 124 11.56 -13.80 4.60
CA VAL A 124 10.12 -13.54 4.43
C VAL A 124 9.48 -14.71 3.68
N HIS A 125 8.78 -15.57 4.41
CA HIS A 125 7.99 -16.66 3.82
C HIS A 125 6.51 -16.28 3.75
N PHE A 126 5.96 -16.30 2.54
CA PHE A 126 4.54 -16.08 2.27
C PHE A 126 3.79 -17.40 2.25
N VAL A 127 2.54 -17.37 2.70
CA VAL A 127 1.65 -18.53 2.80
C VAL A 127 0.27 -18.14 2.28
N GLU A 128 -0.48 -19.13 1.82
CA GLU A 128 -1.81 -18.91 1.25
C GLU A 128 -2.77 -18.30 2.29
N ALA A 129 -3.31 -17.13 1.96
CA ALA A 129 -4.32 -16.42 2.75
C ALA A 129 -5.72 -16.56 2.15
N GLY A 130 -5.78 -16.69 0.83
CA GLY A 130 -7.00 -16.85 0.05
C GLY A 130 -6.67 -17.02 -1.42
N ALA A 131 -7.70 -17.15 -2.24
CA ALA A 131 -7.54 -17.28 -3.68
C ALA A 131 -8.75 -16.70 -4.41
N PHE A 132 -8.51 -16.23 -5.63
CA PHE A 132 -9.54 -16.02 -6.62
C PHE A 132 -9.68 -17.34 -7.39
N PRO A 133 -10.81 -18.05 -7.26
CA PRO A 133 -10.96 -19.33 -7.93
C PRO A 133 -11.42 -19.12 -9.37
N GLY A 134 -10.81 -19.85 -10.32
CA GLY A 134 -11.28 -19.85 -11.71
C GLY A 134 -12.63 -20.55 -11.88
N LYS A 135 -13.10 -21.31 -10.89
CA LYS A 135 -14.41 -21.97 -10.85
C LYS A 135 -14.90 -22.11 -9.42
N ASP A 136 -16.17 -21.83 -9.17
CA ASP A 136 -16.83 -22.04 -7.87
C ASP A 136 -18.13 -22.84 -8.06
N GLY A 137 -18.20 -24.06 -7.52
CA GLY A 137 -19.29 -24.99 -7.80
C GLY A 137 -19.44 -25.24 -9.30
N ASP A 138 -20.59 -24.89 -9.88
CA ASP A 138 -20.85 -24.97 -11.33
C ASP A 138 -20.51 -23.66 -12.08
N LYS A 139 -20.21 -22.58 -11.36
CA LYS A 139 -19.96 -21.27 -11.95
C LYS A 139 -18.50 -21.18 -12.42
N PHE A 140 -18.34 -21.01 -13.73
CA PHE A 140 -17.03 -20.81 -14.35
C PHE A 140 -16.67 -19.32 -14.38
N TYR A 141 -15.51 -18.97 -13.84
CA TYR A 141 -14.96 -17.62 -13.92
C TYR A 141 -13.94 -17.52 -15.04
N TYR A 142 -12.88 -18.35 -15.04
CA TYR A 142 -11.82 -18.30 -16.05
C TYR A 142 -11.01 -19.59 -16.08
N SER A 143 -10.12 -19.70 -17.07
CA SER A 143 -9.21 -20.84 -17.21
C SER A 143 -7.76 -20.42 -17.41
N GLN A 144 -6.86 -21.07 -16.67
CA GLN A 144 -5.40 -20.98 -16.79
C GLN A 144 -4.89 -19.54 -16.65
N PRO A 145 -4.97 -18.93 -15.45
CA PRO A 145 -4.37 -17.62 -15.22
C PRO A 145 -2.84 -17.69 -15.39
N ILE A 146 -2.25 -16.67 -16.01
CA ILE A 146 -0.83 -16.68 -16.37
C ILE A 146 -0.04 -15.46 -15.92
N SER A 147 -0.69 -14.29 -15.87
CA SER A 147 -0.08 -13.05 -15.41
C SER A 147 -1.11 -12.22 -14.66
N VAL A 148 -0.63 -11.46 -13.68
CA VAL A 148 -1.44 -10.57 -12.85
C VAL A 148 -0.72 -9.24 -12.71
N LEU A 149 -1.49 -8.15 -12.76
CA LEU A 149 -1.03 -6.78 -12.68
C LEU A 149 -1.87 -6.01 -11.64
N PRO A 150 -1.32 -5.73 -10.46
CA PRO A 150 -2.03 -5.03 -9.38
C PRO A 150 -2.16 -3.54 -9.66
N GLU A 151 -3.28 -2.96 -9.23
CA GLU A 151 -3.59 -1.53 -9.26
C GLU A 151 -3.37 -0.88 -7.89
N LYS A 152 -3.16 0.45 -7.90
CA LYS A 152 -2.87 1.21 -6.66
C LYS A 152 -4.01 1.20 -5.65
N ASN A 153 -5.23 0.95 -6.11
CA ASN A 153 -6.44 0.89 -5.29
C ASN A 153 -6.72 -0.51 -4.71
N GLY A 154 -5.90 -1.51 -5.02
CA GLY A 154 -6.09 -2.90 -4.59
C GLY A 154 -6.78 -3.80 -5.62
N GLU A 155 -7.32 -3.23 -6.70
CA GLU A 155 -7.83 -4.00 -7.84
C GLU A 155 -6.68 -4.70 -8.59
N CYS A 156 -6.97 -5.65 -9.46
CA CYS A 156 -5.94 -6.22 -10.33
C CYS A 156 -6.49 -6.70 -11.68
N TRP A 157 -5.62 -6.65 -12.69
CA TRP A 157 -5.84 -7.27 -13.98
C TRP A 157 -5.23 -8.67 -14.01
N VAL A 158 -5.97 -9.65 -14.53
CA VAL A 158 -5.51 -11.04 -14.67
C VAL A 158 -5.63 -11.46 -16.12
N ILE A 159 -4.55 -12.01 -16.67
CA ILE A 159 -4.55 -12.66 -17.98
C ILE A 159 -4.93 -14.12 -17.81
N ALA A 160 -6.03 -14.53 -18.47
CA ALA A 160 -6.49 -15.91 -18.50
C ALA A 160 -6.20 -16.54 -19.88
N TYR A 161 -5.09 -17.29 -19.93
CA TYR A 161 -4.57 -17.92 -21.15
C TYR A 161 -5.53 -18.97 -21.74
N GLY A 162 -6.24 -19.69 -20.88
CA GLY A 162 -7.12 -20.79 -21.28
C GLY A 162 -8.44 -20.30 -21.86
N SER A 163 -8.97 -19.20 -21.31
CA SER A 163 -10.21 -18.58 -21.78
C SER A 163 -10.02 -17.44 -22.78
N ASN A 164 -8.76 -17.04 -23.08
CA ASN A 164 -8.41 -15.95 -23.99
C ASN A 164 -9.04 -14.59 -23.60
N GLU A 165 -8.98 -14.24 -22.32
CA GLU A 165 -9.57 -13.01 -21.78
C GLU A 165 -8.57 -12.27 -20.90
N VAL A 166 -8.72 -10.94 -20.81
CA VAL A 166 -8.19 -10.14 -19.70
C VAL A 166 -9.35 -9.87 -18.74
N LEU A 167 -9.12 -10.08 -17.45
CA LEU A 167 -10.12 -10.00 -16.40
C LEU A 167 -9.75 -8.89 -15.43
N HIS A 168 -10.73 -8.15 -14.94
CA HIS A 168 -10.55 -7.15 -13.90
C HIS A 168 -11.19 -7.65 -12.61
N PHE A 169 -10.43 -7.71 -11.54
CA PHE A 169 -10.89 -8.08 -10.21
C PHE A 169 -10.76 -6.91 -9.24
N ASP A 170 -11.72 -6.81 -8.32
CA ASP A 170 -11.54 -5.99 -7.13
C ASP A 170 -10.61 -6.67 -6.12
N ALA A 171 -10.26 -5.95 -5.06
CA ALA A 171 -9.39 -6.44 -4.00
C ALA A 171 -9.98 -7.62 -3.21
N ASN A 172 -11.32 -7.80 -3.27
CA ASN A 172 -12.04 -8.89 -2.61
C ASN A 172 -12.16 -10.14 -3.52
N GLY A 173 -11.63 -10.09 -4.74
CA GLY A 173 -11.67 -11.20 -5.69
C GLY A 173 -12.97 -11.30 -6.49
N LEU A 174 -13.83 -10.29 -6.45
CA LEU A 174 -15.00 -10.22 -7.32
C LEU A 174 -14.57 -9.66 -8.68
N MET A 175 -15.02 -10.34 -9.73
CA MET A 175 -14.74 -9.92 -11.10
C MET A 175 -15.63 -8.74 -11.49
N ILE A 176 -15.02 -7.60 -11.75
CA ILE A 176 -15.65 -6.35 -12.19
C ILE A 176 -16.05 -6.45 -13.67
N GLU A 177 -15.09 -6.82 -14.53
CA GLU A 177 -15.29 -6.89 -15.97
C GLU A 177 -14.41 -7.92 -16.67
N ARG A 178 -14.78 -8.21 -17.92
CA ARG A 178 -14.06 -9.12 -18.83
C ARG A 178 -13.81 -8.44 -20.15
N ILE A 179 -12.57 -8.49 -20.60
CA ILE A 179 -12.15 -7.94 -21.87
C ILE A 179 -11.76 -9.10 -22.78
N ARG A 180 -12.49 -9.23 -23.89
CA ARG A 180 -12.23 -10.26 -24.90
C ARG A 180 -11.26 -9.81 -25.98
N GLY A 181 -10.81 -8.55 -25.95
CA GLY A 181 -9.83 -8.01 -26.89
C GLY A 181 -10.48 -7.41 -28.15
N PRO A 182 -9.78 -7.40 -29.30
CA PRO A 182 -10.32 -6.91 -30.57
C PRO A 182 -11.49 -7.77 -31.06
N ALA A 183 -12.13 -7.39 -32.17
CA ALA A 183 -13.31 -8.11 -32.70
C ALA A 183 -13.08 -9.63 -32.93
N ASN A 184 -11.84 -10.03 -33.21
CA ASN A 184 -11.45 -11.43 -33.41
C ASN A 184 -10.99 -12.14 -32.11
N GLY A 185 -11.04 -11.45 -30.98
CA GLY A 185 -10.55 -11.95 -29.69
C GLY A 185 -9.05 -11.82 -29.50
N PHE A 186 -8.59 -12.04 -28.27
CA PHE A 186 -7.20 -12.36 -27.98
C PHE A 186 -6.88 -13.80 -28.44
N ASP A 187 -5.63 -14.04 -28.83
CA ASP A 187 -5.13 -15.38 -29.15
C ASP A 187 -3.96 -15.77 -28.25
N ARG A 188 -4.27 -16.53 -27.19
CA ARG A 188 -3.34 -16.98 -26.15
C ARG A 188 -2.57 -15.82 -25.50
N PRO A 189 -3.26 -14.90 -24.80
CA PRO A 189 -2.60 -13.80 -24.11
C PRO A 189 -1.69 -14.33 -22.98
N MET A 190 -0.51 -13.75 -22.80
CA MET A 190 0.54 -14.24 -21.90
C MET A 190 0.88 -13.30 -20.75
N ASP A 191 1.14 -12.03 -21.04
CA ASP A 191 1.58 -11.06 -20.05
C ASP A 191 0.88 -9.73 -20.25
N ILE A 192 0.85 -8.93 -19.18
CA ILE A 192 0.27 -7.60 -19.16
C ILE A 192 1.20 -6.63 -18.43
N VAL A 193 1.45 -5.48 -19.03
CA VAL A 193 2.24 -4.39 -18.43
C VAL A 193 1.53 -3.05 -18.61
N ARG A 194 1.84 -2.10 -17.73
CA ARG A 194 1.25 -0.75 -17.72
C ARG A 194 2.31 0.30 -18.04
N LYS A 195 2.00 1.14 -19.03
CA LYS A 195 2.75 2.36 -19.33
C LYS A 195 2.50 3.45 -18.29
N ASN A 196 3.38 4.44 -18.19
CA ASN A 196 3.20 5.56 -17.26
C ASN A 196 1.90 6.37 -17.46
N ASP A 197 1.33 6.39 -18.67
CA ASP A 197 0.05 7.04 -18.98
C ASP A 197 -1.19 6.19 -18.62
N GLY A 198 -0.97 4.98 -18.09
CA GLY A 198 -2.02 4.00 -17.75
C GLY A 198 -2.41 3.08 -18.90
N THR A 199 -1.87 3.24 -20.11
CA THR A 199 -2.08 2.33 -21.23
C THR A 199 -1.62 0.92 -20.86
N LEU A 200 -2.44 -0.09 -21.17
CA LEU A 200 -2.12 -1.48 -20.91
C LEU A 200 -1.63 -2.15 -22.20
N LEU A 201 -0.55 -2.92 -22.10
CA LEU A 201 -0.02 -3.73 -23.18
C LEU A 201 -0.23 -5.20 -22.85
N VAL A 202 -0.72 -6.00 -23.80
CA VAL A 202 -0.95 -7.44 -23.64
C VAL A 202 -0.23 -8.20 -24.74
N SER A 203 0.64 -9.14 -24.39
CA SER A 203 1.31 -10.01 -25.36
C SER A 203 0.42 -11.19 -25.74
N GLU A 204 0.34 -11.51 -27.03
CA GLU A 204 -0.45 -12.61 -27.57
C GLU A 204 0.47 -13.67 -28.19
N TYR A 205 0.65 -14.79 -27.50
CA TYR A 205 1.60 -15.84 -27.90
C TYR A 205 1.25 -16.45 -29.25
N ALA A 206 -0.01 -16.84 -29.46
CA ALA A 206 -0.42 -17.42 -30.74
C ALA A 206 -0.73 -16.34 -31.79
N GLY A 207 -1.07 -15.13 -31.34
CA GLY A 207 -1.32 -13.97 -32.20
C GLY A 207 -0.09 -13.32 -32.80
N ASP A 208 1.13 -13.65 -32.33
CA ASP A 208 2.41 -13.07 -32.76
C ASP A 208 2.39 -11.52 -32.75
N ARG A 209 1.75 -10.94 -31.75
CA ARG A 209 1.51 -9.48 -31.65
C ARG A 209 1.35 -9.02 -30.21
N ILE A 210 1.41 -7.71 -30.02
CA ILE A 210 1.09 -7.03 -28.77
C ILE A 210 -0.18 -6.19 -28.98
N ALA A 211 -1.18 -6.36 -28.12
CA ALA A 211 -2.37 -5.53 -28.07
C ALA A 211 -2.17 -4.34 -27.14
N VAL A 212 -2.70 -3.19 -27.55
CA VAL A 212 -2.68 -1.93 -26.80
C VAL A 212 -4.11 -1.62 -26.36
N LEU A 213 -4.32 -1.48 -25.06
CA LEU A 213 -5.60 -1.16 -24.45
C LEU A 213 -5.50 0.18 -23.69
N THR A 214 -6.60 0.90 -23.59
CA THR A 214 -6.72 2.01 -22.63
C THR A 214 -6.54 1.52 -21.19
N LYS A 215 -6.33 2.44 -20.25
CA LYS A 215 -6.39 2.14 -18.81
C LYS A 215 -7.69 1.44 -18.36
N ASP A 216 -8.80 1.70 -19.05
CA ASP A 216 -10.12 1.08 -18.77
C ASP A 216 -10.33 -0.19 -19.62
N GLY A 217 -9.26 -0.81 -20.12
CA GLY A 217 -9.34 -2.10 -20.83
C GLY A 217 -9.86 -2.08 -22.27
N LYS A 218 -10.22 -0.92 -22.83
CA LYS A 218 -10.72 -0.82 -24.22
C LYS A 218 -9.59 -0.99 -25.22
N PHE A 219 -9.79 -1.89 -26.19
CA PHE A 219 -8.85 -2.10 -27.29
C PHE A 219 -8.64 -0.85 -28.14
N GLN A 220 -7.38 -0.54 -28.45
CA GLN A 220 -7.00 0.58 -29.31
C GLN A 220 -6.38 0.11 -30.63
N LYS A 221 -5.31 -0.67 -30.56
CA LYS A 221 -4.54 -1.15 -31.72
C LYS A 221 -3.71 -2.38 -31.35
N THR A 222 -3.08 -2.99 -32.34
CA THR A 222 -2.00 -3.97 -32.16
C THR A 222 -0.75 -3.51 -32.89
N PHE A 223 0.42 -3.98 -32.44
CA PHE A 223 1.67 -3.89 -33.18
C PHE A 223 2.44 -5.20 -33.06
N GLY A 224 3.51 -5.35 -33.85
CA GLY A 224 4.14 -6.64 -34.08
C GLY A 224 3.39 -7.47 -35.12
N SER A 225 4.10 -8.41 -35.72
CA SER A 225 3.55 -9.37 -36.65
C SER A 225 4.40 -10.62 -36.70
N LYS A 226 3.84 -11.75 -37.14
CA LYS A 226 4.58 -12.98 -37.32
C LYS A 226 5.81 -12.82 -38.21
N GLY A 227 6.97 -13.25 -37.73
CA GLY A 227 8.20 -13.30 -38.55
C GLY A 227 9.50 -13.32 -37.74
N ARG A 228 10.57 -12.82 -38.34
CA ARG A 228 11.94 -12.86 -37.78
C ARG A 228 12.74 -11.56 -37.95
N LYS A 229 12.20 -10.58 -38.67
CA LYS A 229 12.83 -9.26 -38.82
C LYS A 229 12.62 -8.43 -37.56
N VAL A 230 13.22 -7.25 -37.52
CA VAL A 230 12.96 -6.26 -36.46
C VAL A 230 11.49 -5.88 -36.50
N GLY A 231 10.83 -5.94 -35.35
CA GLY A 231 9.40 -5.66 -35.22
C GLY A 231 8.49 -6.82 -35.63
N GLU A 232 9.05 -7.94 -36.07
CA GLU A 232 8.33 -9.20 -36.25
C GLU A 232 8.67 -10.15 -35.09
N MET A 233 7.71 -10.92 -34.59
CA MET A 233 7.89 -11.83 -33.44
C MET A 233 7.31 -13.21 -33.71
N LEU A 234 7.69 -14.21 -32.91
CA LEU A 234 7.12 -15.55 -32.97
C LEU A 234 6.90 -16.11 -31.55
N GLY A 235 5.67 -16.08 -31.06
CA GLY A 235 5.37 -16.49 -29.69
C GLY A 235 5.90 -15.52 -28.63
N PRO A 236 5.54 -14.22 -28.67
CA PRO A 236 5.90 -13.29 -27.61
C PRO A 236 5.35 -13.76 -26.26
N GLN A 237 6.15 -13.71 -25.20
CA GLN A 237 5.74 -14.14 -23.85
C GLN A 237 5.62 -12.97 -22.90
N TYR A 238 6.71 -12.57 -22.26
CA TYR A 238 6.73 -11.55 -21.21
C TYR A 238 7.23 -10.21 -21.74
N MET A 239 6.83 -9.14 -21.06
CA MET A 239 7.20 -7.77 -21.44
C MET A 239 7.80 -7.00 -20.27
N ALA A 240 8.68 -6.06 -20.59
CA ALA A 240 9.19 -5.06 -19.66
C ALA A 240 9.31 -3.70 -20.33
N LEU A 241 9.24 -2.64 -19.53
CA LEU A 241 9.37 -1.26 -19.99
C LEU A 241 10.61 -0.62 -19.36
N ASP A 242 11.38 0.13 -20.13
CA ASP A 242 12.42 1.00 -19.57
C ASP A 242 11.86 2.37 -19.16
N SER A 243 12.74 3.22 -18.63
CA SER A 243 12.42 4.59 -18.20
C SER A 243 11.94 5.51 -19.33
N SER A 244 12.19 5.14 -20.59
CA SER A 244 11.78 5.85 -21.80
C SER A 244 10.55 5.23 -22.46
N GLU A 245 9.88 4.28 -21.79
CA GLU A 245 8.74 3.53 -22.31
C GLU A 245 9.07 2.68 -23.56
N ASN A 246 10.33 2.31 -23.77
CA ASN A 246 10.67 1.28 -24.75
C ASN A 246 10.21 -0.08 -24.23
N ILE A 247 9.69 -0.91 -25.13
CA ILE A 247 9.02 -2.15 -24.83
C ILE A 247 9.95 -3.31 -25.21
N TYR A 248 10.40 -4.06 -24.21
CA TYR A 248 11.22 -5.24 -24.38
C TYR A 248 10.32 -6.47 -24.30
N VAL A 249 10.42 -7.36 -25.29
CA VAL A 249 9.55 -8.53 -25.43
C VAL A 249 10.40 -9.78 -25.56
N SER A 250 10.16 -10.78 -24.70
CA SER A 250 10.75 -12.10 -24.87
C SER A 250 10.08 -12.83 -26.04
N ASP A 251 10.80 -12.92 -27.15
CA ASP A 251 10.38 -13.62 -28.37
C ASP A 251 10.86 -15.09 -28.29
N PHE A 252 10.02 -15.92 -27.68
CA PHE A 252 10.35 -17.31 -27.36
C PHE A 252 10.68 -18.13 -28.61
N GLY A 253 9.90 -17.98 -29.69
CA GLY A 253 10.06 -18.77 -30.90
C GLY A 253 11.29 -18.39 -31.73
N ASN A 254 11.78 -17.15 -31.60
CA ASN A 254 13.04 -16.72 -32.22
C ASN A 254 14.25 -16.74 -31.27
N ALA A 255 14.06 -17.15 -30.02
CA ALA A 255 15.10 -17.23 -28.99
C ALA A 255 15.89 -15.91 -28.85
N ARG A 256 15.16 -14.81 -28.70
CA ARG A 256 15.73 -13.45 -28.63
C ARG A 256 14.84 -12.50 -27.83
N ILE A 257 15.32 -11.28 -27.62
CA ILE A 257 14.51 -10.17 -27.15
C ILE A 257 14.27 -9.19 -28.31
N ASP A 258 13.01 -8.82 -28.53
CA ASP A 258 12.61 -7.77 -29.45
C ASP A 258 12.37 -6.46 -28.69
N VAL A 259 12.88 -5.35 -29.22
CA VAL A 259 12.74 -4.03 -28.60
C VAL A 259 11.96 -3.11 -29.51
N PHE A 260 10.93 -2.47 -28.95
CA PHE A 260 10.08 -1.49 -29.62
C PHE A 260 10.17 -0.14 -28.89
N ASN A 261 9.89 0.96 -29.60
CA ASN A 261 9.63 2.23 -28.91
C ASN A 261 8.23 2.25 -28.28
N SER A 262 7.93 3.34 -27.58
CA SER A 262 6.67 3.53 -26.87
C SER A 262 5.41 3.50 -27.77
N GLU A 263 5.57 3.71 -29.08
CA GLU A 263 4.53 3.69 -30.10
C GLU A 263 4.31 2.31 -30.74
N GLY A 264 5.20 1.35 -30.47
CA GLY A 264 5.18 -0.01 -31.01
C GLY A 264 5.94 -0.19 -32.32
N GLN A 265 6.87 0.70 -32.66
CA GLN A 265 7.78 0.53 -33.80
C GLN A 265 9.01 -0.27 -33.37
N GLY A 266 9.33 -1.34 -34.11
CA GLY A 266 10.50 -2.16 -33.82
C GLY A 266 11.81 -1.37 -34.00
N LEU A 267 12.66 -1.39 -32.98
CA LEU A 267 13.94 -0.68 -32.95
C LEU A 267 15.09 -1.63 -33.31
N PHE A 268 15.25 -2.70 -32.55
CA PHE A 268 16.32 -3.69 -32.71
C PHE A 268 15.97 -4.98 -31.95
N THR A 269 16.86 -5.98 -32.07
CA THR A 269 16.74 -7.26 -31.36
C THR A 269 18.09 -7.71 -30.82
N PHE A 270 18.13 -8.38 -29.68
CA PHE A 270 19.37 -8.91 -29.09
C PHE A 270 19.15 -10.30 -28.46
N GLY A 271 20.20 -10.89 -27.89
CA GLY A 271 20.15 -12.24 -27.33
C GLY A 271 20.75 -13.32 -28.23
N ARG A 272 21.39 -12.93 -29.35
CA ARG A 272 22.21 -13.85 -30.15
C ARG A 272 23.56 -14.10 -29.49
N PRO A 273 24.25 -15.22 -29.83
CA PRO A 273 25.58 -15.49 -29.30
C PRO A 273 26.57 -14.37 -29.67
N VAL A 274 27.30 -13.85 -28.69
CA VAL A 274 28.32 -12.80 -28.86
C VAL A 274 29.42 -12.98 -27.82
N GLY A 275 30.67 -13.12 -28.25
CA GLY A 275 31.80 -13.34 -27.34
C GLY A 275 31.59 -14.61 -26.50
N ASP A 276 31.64 -14.47 -25.18
CA ASP A 276 31.42 -15.56 -24.22
C ASP A 276 29.93 -15.81 -23.90
N PHE A 277 29.02 -14.98 -24.41
CA PHE A 277 27.59 -15.20 -24.29
C PHE A 277 27.10 -16.18 -25.35
N GLU A 278 26.58 -17.33 -24.91
CA GLU A 278 26.15 -18.44 -25.77
C GLU A 278 24.85 -18.18 -26.54
N GLY A 279 24.16 -17.06 -26.27
CA GLY A 279 22.84 -16.76 -26.81
C GLY A 279 21.70 -17.26 -25.93
N LEU A 280 20.54 -16.65 -26.07
CA LEU A 280 19.31 -17.09 -25.44
C LEU A 280 18.80 -18.36 -26.14
N SER A 281 18.22 -19.26 -25.35
CA SER A 281 17.64 -20.53 -25.85
C SER A 281 16.12 -20.54 -25.78
N ALA A 282 15.57 -20.17 -24.62
CA ALA A 282 14.15 -20.12 -24.33
C ALA A 282 13.88 -18.93 -23.39
N PRO A 283 14.02 -17.69 -23.89
CA PRO A 283 13.80 -16.51 -23.06
C PRO A 283 12.36 -16.47 -22.56
N SER A 284 12.19 -16.29 -21.26
CA SER A 284 10.90 -16.24 -20.58
C SER A 284 10.72 -14.88 -19.91
N GLY A 285 10.74 -14.80 -18.59
CA GLY A 285 10.52 -13.57 -17.85
C GLY A 285 11.59 -12.53 -18.13
N ILE A 286 11.15 -11.28 -18.20
CA ILE A 286 12.00 -10.13 -18.46
C ILE A 286 11.60 -9.00 -17.52
N THR A 287 12.57 -8.26 -17.00
CA THR A 287 12.32 -7.05 -16.22
C THR A 287 13.44 -6.04 -16.45
N VAL A 288 13.13 -4.74 -16.39
CA VAL A 288 14.12 -3.66 -16.50
C VAL A 288 14.18 -2.94 -15.16
N ILE A 289 15.37 -2.87 -14.57
CA ILE A 289 15.59 -2.23 -13.27
C ILE A 289 16.88 -1.42 -13.36
N ASN A 290 16.79 -0.12 -13.06
CA ASN A 290 17.93 0.81 -13.08
C ASN A 290 18.74 0.76 -14.40
N ASP A 291 18.02 0.78 -15.53
CA ASP A 291 18.58 0.69 -16.89
C ASP A 291 19.39 -0.61 -17.19
N VAL A 292 19.16 -1.66 -16.40
CA VAL A 292 19.64 -3.02 -16.67
C VAL A 292 18.45 -3.91 -17.00
N VAL A 293 18.57 -4.68 -18.08
CA VAL A 293 17.57 -5.64 -18.55
C VAL A 293 17.95 -7.03 -18.04
N TYR A 294 17.09 -7.61 -17.21
CA TYR A 294 17.24 -8.96 -16.67
C TYR A 294 16.35 -9.91 -17.45
N VAL A 295 16.92 -10.98 -17.98
CA VAL A 295 16.21 -11.96 -18.82
C VAL A 295 16.42 -13.35 -18.23
N ALA A 296 15.33 -13.99 -17.81
CA ALA A 296 15.33 -15.41 -17.49
C ALA A 296 15.38 -16.23 -18.78
N ASP A 297 16.19 -17.27 -18.79
CA ASP A 297 16.25 -18.23 -19.88
C ASP A 297 15.94 -19.64 -19.33
N SER A 298 14.80 -20.18 -19.76
CA SER A 298 14.22 -21.37 -19.12
C SER A 298 15.00 -22.65 -19.38
N THR A 299 15.72 -22.75 -20.50
CA THR A 299 16.51 -23.97 -20.82
C THR A 299 17.77 -24.08 -19.97
N PRO A 300 18.65 -23.06 -19.88
CA PRO A 300 19.78 -23.08 -18.97
C PRO A 300 19.41 -22.84 -17.50
N GLY A 301 18.18 -22.36 -17.20
CA GLY A 301 17.73 -22.15 -15.83
C GLY A 301 18.48 -21.05 -15.09
N THR A 302 18.66 -19.91 -15.76
CA THR A 302 19.55 -18.80 -15.36
C THR A 302 18.87 -17.44 -15.58
N ILE A 303 19.46 -16.37 -15.05
CA ILE A 303 19.07 -14.98 -15.36
C ILE A 303 20.30 -14.25 -15.89
N TYR A 304 20.21 -13.75 -17.11
CA TYR A 304 21.23 -12.93 -17.76
C TYR A 304 20.94 -11.43 -17.60
N MET A 305 21.99 -10.63 -17.59
CA MET A 305 21.95 -9.18 -17.50
C MET A 305 22.40 -8.56 -18.82
N PHE A 306 21.67 -7.56 -19.29
CA PHE A 306 22.00 -6.76 -20.47
C PHE A 306 21.84 -5.27 -20.15
N ASP A 307 22.50 -4.41 -20.90
CA ASP A 307 22.16 -2.99 -20.90
C ASP A 307 20.90 -2.73 -21.76
N THR A 308 20.37 -1.51 -21.72
CA THR A 308 19.20 -1.12 -22.53
C THR A 308 19.47 -1.13 -24.03
N ALA A 309 20.73 -1.13 -24.48
CA ALA A 309 21.11 -1.29 -25.89
C ALA A 309 21.20 -2.78 -26.32
N GLY A 310 20.98 -3.71 -25.39
CA GLY A 310 21.00 -5.15 -25.65
C GLY A 310 22.39 -5.79 -25.63
N ASN A 311 23.41 -5.08 -25.13
CA ASN A 311 24.74 -5.67 -24.93
C ASN A 311 24.72 -6.56 -23.68
N TYR A 312 25.30 -7.75 -23.80
CA TYR A 312 25.46 -8.66 -22.68
C TYR A 312 26.40 -8.07 -21.62
N LEU A 313 25.97 -8.07 -20.36
CA LEU A 313 26.74 -7.59 -19.22
C LEU A 313 27.33 -8.75 -18.42
N ASP A 314 26.47 -9.59 -17.85
CA ASP A 314 26.89 -10.72 -16.99
C ASP A 314 25.74 -11.72 -16.75
N ILE A 315 26.01 -12.77 -15.98
CA ILE A 315 25.02 -13.68 -15.42
C ILE A 315 24.69 -13.22 -13.98
N LEU A 316 23.42 -12.89 -13.70
CA LEU A 316 22.98 -12.59 -12.33
C LEU A 316 22.95 -13.86 -11.48
N VAL A 317 22.36 -14.92 -12.01
CA VAL A 317 22.16 -16.20 -11.29
C VAL A 317 22.73 -17.34 -12.13
N PRO A 318 23.62 -18.20 -11.59
CA PRO A 318 24.26 -19.28 -12.35
C PRO A 318 23.29 -20.22 -13.09
N LYS A 319 23.78 -20.89 -14.14
CA LYS A 319 23.02 -21.91 -14.88
C LYS A 319 22.65 -23.08 -13.96
N GLY A 320 21.43 -23.61 -14.15
CA GLY A 320 20.89 -24.73 -13.39
C GLY A 320 20.28 -24.36 -12.03
N THR A 321 20.19 -23.07 -11.70
CA THR A 321 19.54 -22.63 -10.45
C THR A 321 18.03 -22.80 -10.52
N PHE A 322 17.41 -22.49 -11.66
CA PHE A 322 15.98 -22.62 -11.87
C PHE A 322 15.64 -23.82 -12.76
N ILE A 323 14.48 -24.43 -12.55
CA ILE A 323 14.02 -25.56 -13.38
C ILE A 323 13.27 -25.04 -14.61
N ARG A 324 12.38 -24.08 -14.39
CA ARG A 324 11.55 -23.47 -15.43
C ARG A 324 11.09 -22.07 -15.00
N PRO A 325 12.01 -21.09 -14.98
CA PRO A 325 11.67 -19.72 -14.63
C PRO A 325 10.69 -19.16 -15.66
N GLU A 326 9.57 -18.63 -15.19
CA GLU A 326 8.50 -17.97 -15.95
C GLU A 326 8.60 -16.46 -15.76
N ALA A 327 7.65 -15.78 -15.11
CA ALA A 327 7.71 -14.33 -14.95
C ALA A 327 8.85 -13.86 -14.04
N LEU A 328 9.42 -12.69 -14.38
CA LEU A 328 10.28 -11.87 -13.51
C LEU A 328 9.55 -10.58 -13.14
N LYS A 329 9.32 -10.33 -11.85
CA LYS A 329 8.68 -9.09 -11.37
C LYS A 329 9.52 -8.43 -10.30
N LYS A 330 9.76 -7.13 -10.42
CA LYS A 330 10.52 -6.37 -9.41
C LYS A 330 9.76 -6.33 -8.09
N TRP A 331 10.47 -6.55 -6.98
CA TRP A 331 10.00 -6.33 -5.63
C TRP A 331 11.13 -5.71 -4.80
N GLU A 332 11.05 -4.40 -4.57
CA GLU A 332 12.09 -3.64 -3.86
C GLU A 332 13.49 -3.83 -4.50
N ASN A 333 14.43 -4.41 -3.74
CA ASN A 333 15.79 -4.77 -4.17
C ASN A 333 15.91 -6.20 -4.70
N TYR A 334 14.79 -6.89 -4.87
CA TYR A 334 14.70 -8.27 -5.34
C TYR A 334 13.95 -8.36 -6.68
N ILE A 335 14.17 -9.47 -7.37
CA ILE A 335 13.33 -9.94 -8.48
C ILE A 335 12.61 -11.19 -8.00
N LEU A 336 11.28 -11.16 -8.05
CA LEU A 336 10.46 -12.35 -7.87
C LEU A 336 10.49 -13.18 -9.14
N VAL A 337 10.80 -14.47 -8.99
CA VAL A 337 10.90 -15.46 -10.06
C VAL A 337 9.88 -16.55 -9.80
N ALA A 338 8.91 -16.69 -10.70
CA ALA A 338 8.01 -17.85 -10.70
C ALA A 338 8.74 -19.05 -11.30
N ASP A 339 8.89 -20.15 -10.56
CA ASP A 339 9.56 -21.35 -11.04
C ASP A 339 8.84 -22.61 -10.54
N THR A 340 8.12 -23.29 -11.44
CA THR A 340 7.35 -24.51 -11.17
C THR A 340 6.28 -24.32 -10.09
N ASN A 341 6.49 -24.78 -8.86
CA ASN A 341 5.58 -24.65 -7.71
C ASN A 341 6.10 -23.68 -6.64
N ARG A 342 7.17 -22.93 -6.96
CA ARG A 342 7.85 -22.03 -6.03
C ARG A 342 7.98 -20.63 -6.61
N VAL A 343 8.05 -19.66 -5.69
CA VAL A 343 8.42 -18.29 -5.96
C VAL A 343 9.73 -18.01 -5.27
N PHE A 344 10.74 -17.58 -6.02
CA PHE A 344 12.03 -17.19 -5.49
C PHE A 344 12.17 -15.67 -5.48
N ALA A 345 12.80 -15.11 -4.45
CA ALA A 345 13.29 -13.75 -4.43
C ALA A 345 14.79 -13.76 -4.73
N VAL A 346 15.21 -13.07 -5.78
CA VAL A 346 16.61 -12.96 -6.20
C VAL A 346 17.11 -11.56 -5.88
N ASP A 347 18.14 -11.46 -5.04
CA ASP A 347 18.80 -10.19 -4.71
C ASP A 347 19.50 -9.64 -5.95
N ILE A 348 19.13 -8.42 -6.35
CA ILE A 348 19.64 -7.78 -7.56
C ILE A 348 21.14 -7.44 -7.45
N SER A 349 21.63 -7.21 -6.23
CA SER A 349 23.00 -6.75 -5.97
C SER A 349 24.05 -7.85 -6.09
N ASN A 350 23.68 -9.09 -5.75
CA ASN A 350 24.62 -10.20 -5.61
C ASN A 350 24.12 -11.53 -6.20
N GLY A 351 22.87 -11.61 -6.68
CA GLY A 351 22.30 -12.81 -7.28
C GLY A 351 21.90 -13.90 -6.30
N ALA A 352 21.92 -13.64 -4.98
CA ALA A 352 21.47 -14.59 -3.97
C ALA A 352 19.98 -14.93 -4.14
N VAL A 353 19.64 -16.20 -4.00
CA VAL A 353 18.29 -16.72 -4.27
C VAL A 353 17.69 -17.26 -2.98
N PHE A 354 16.49 -16.77 -2.64
CA PHE A 354 15.73 -17.16 -1.46
C PHE A 354 14.36 -17.68 -1.87
N GLU A 355 13.85 -18.72 -1.21
CA GLU A 355 12.48 -19.17 -1.43
C GLU A 355 11.51 -18.25 -0.68
N ALA A 356 10.64 -17.55 -1.41
CA ALA A 356 9.68 -16.60 -0.85
C ALA A 356 8.30 -17.24 -0.62
N ALA A 357 7.86 -18.13 -1.51
CA ALA A 357 6.57 -18.81 -1.38
C ALA A 357 6.57 -20.17 -2.09
N SER A 358 5.66 -21.05 -1.68
CA SER A 358 5.45 -22.36 -2.29
C SER A 358 3.98 -22.77 -2.18
N THR A 359 3.44 -23.36 -3.25
CA THR A 359 2.09 -23.95 -3.30
C THR A 359 2.09 -25.43 -2.87
N GLY A 360 3.21 -25.92 -2.34
CA GLY A 360 3.36 -27.31 -1.88
C GLY A 360 3.46 -28.33 -3.03
N ASN A 361 3.08 -29.57 -2.75
CA ASN A 361 3.31 -30.72 -3.65
C ASN A 361 2.15 -31.05 -4.58
N ALA A 362 1.05 -30.29 -4.54
CA ALA A 362 -0.06 -30.47 -5.46
C ALA A 362 0.40 -30.18 -6.91
N PRO A 363 -0.32 -30.67 -7.94
CA PRO A 363 -0.04 -30.32 -9.33
C PRO A 363 -0.14 -28.79 -9.53
N SER A 364 1.00 -28.12 -9.41
CA SER A 364 1.13 -26.67 -9.49
C SER A 364 1.99 -26.27 -10.67
N ARG A 365 1.67 -25.10 -11.24
CA ARG A 365 2.53 -24.37 -12.18
C ARG A 365 2.28 -22.89 -11.94
N ILE A 366 3.03 -22.33 -11.00
CA ILE A 366 3.13 -20.89 -10.78
C ILE A 366 3.75 -20.23 -12.01
N THR A 367 3.06 -19.23 -12.52
CA THR A 367 3.40 -18.53 -13.76
C THR A 367 3.82 -17.09 -13.52
N CYS A 368 3.27 -16.44 -12.49
CA CYS A 368 3.60 -15.08 -12.09
C CYS A 368 3.43 -14.92 -10.58
N ALA A 369 4.29 -14.10 -9.97
CA ALA A 369 4.18 -13.63 -8.61
C ALA A 369 4.54 -12.15 -8.56
N VAL A 370 3.68 -11.32 -7.96
CA VAL A 370 3.86 -9.86 -7.91
C VAL A 370 3.35 -9.33 -6.58
N PRO A 371 4.02 -8.34 -5.95
CA PRO A 371 3.50 -7.71 -4.74
C PRO A 371 2.24 -6.89 -5.04
N ASP A 372 1.24 -7.00 -4.17
CA ASP A 372 0.08 -6.10 -4.16
C ASP A 372 0.36 -4.83 -3.34
N MET A 373 -0.66 -3.96 -3.23
CA MET A 373 -0.56 -2.71 -2.47
C MET A 373 -0.70 -2.89 -0.95
N ASN A 374 -1.15 -4.07 -0.49
CA ASN A 374 -1.40 -4.38 0.92
C ASN A 374 -0.25 -5.16 1.57
N GLY A 375 0.80 -5.50 0.81
CA GLY A 375 1.99 -6.22 1.29
C GLY A 375 1.95 -7.73 1.05
N ASN A 376 0.96 -8.23 0.33
CA ASN A 376 0.83 -9.63 -0.08
C ASN A 376 1.50 -9.88 -1.43
N LEU A 377 1.62 -11.15 -1.83
CA LEU A 377 1.91 -11.55 -3.19
C LEU A 377 0.64 -12.08 -3.87
N LEU A 378 0.33 -11.56 -5.06
CA LEU A 378 -0.61 -12.20 -5.98
C LEU A 378 0.17 -13.21 -6.83
N VAL A 379 -0.26 -14.47 -6.79
CA VAL A 379 0.43 -15.60 -7.43
C VAL A 379 -0.53 -16.33 -8.35
N THR A 380 -0.25 -16.34 -9.65
CA THR A 380 -1.07 -17.07 -10.62
C THR A 380 -0.58 -18.51 -10.76
N ASP A 381 -1.47 -19.49 -10.64
CA ASP A 381 -1.16 -20.89 -10.89
C ASP A 381 -2.02 -21.45 -12.03
N PHE A 382 -1.33 -21.81 -13.10
CA PHE A 382 -1.93 -22.29 -14.34
C PHE A 382 -2.60 -23.65 -14.19
N LYS A 383 -2.09 -24.52 -13.31
CA LYS A 383 -2.62 -25.89 -13.14
C LYS A 383 -3.75 -25.94 -12.11
N SER A 384 -3.63 -25.22 -11.00
CA SER A 384 -4.73 -25.14 -10.02
C SER A 384 -5.91 -24.32 -10.55
N ASN A 385 -5.67 -23.47 -11.55
CA ASN A 385 -6.66 -22.54 -12.11
C ASN A 385 -7.07 -21.45 -11.12
N GLU A 386 -6.12 -20.95 -10.34
CA GLU A 386 -6.36 -20.00 -9.25
C GLU A 386 -5.36 -18.85 -9.30
N VAL A 387 -5.78 -17.70 -8.74
CA VAL A 387 -4.88 -16.61 -8.38
C VAL A 387 -4.83 -16.57 -6.87
N PHE A 388 -3.75 -17.04 -6.28
CA PHE A 388 -3.55 -17.04 -4.84
C PHE A 388 -3.19 -15.65 -4.33
N VAL A 389 -3.73 -15.31 -3.17
CA VAL A 389 -3.27 -14.21 -2.33
C VAL A 389 -2.40 -14.83 -1.24
N MET A 390 -1.10 -14.58 -1.31
CA MET A 390 -0.13 -15.10 -0.35
C MET A 390 0.29 -13.99 0.61
N SER A 391 0.05 -14.17 1.91
CA SER A 391 0.37 -13.19 2.95
C SER A 391 1.54 -13.65 3.82
N LYS A 392 2.21 -12.73 4.50
CA LYS A 392 3.24 -13.09 5.47
C LYS A 392 2.61 -13.76 6.69
N MET A 393 3.23 -14.80 7.22
CA MET A 393 2.71 -15.52 8.41
C MET A 393 2.33 -14.60 9.60
N PRO A 394 3.13 -13.59 9.98
CA PRO A 394 2.75 -12.67 11.06
C PRO A 394 1.52 -11.82 10.76
N GLU A 395 1.19 -11.61 9.48
CA GLU A 395 0.03 -10.82 9.04
C GLU A 395 -1.25 -11.65 9.03
N LEU A 396 -1.17 -12.96 8.75
CA LEU A 396 -2.33 -13.86 8.83
C LEU A 396 -2.91 -13.99 10.25
N VAL A 397 -2.02 -13.99 11.25
CA VAL A 397 -2.42 -14.13 12.66
C VAL A 397 -2.81 -12.76 13.25
N GLY A 398 -2.41 -11.68 12.59
CA GLY A 398 -2.67 -10.31 13.01
C GLY A 398 -3.99 -9.76 12.52
N GLY A 399 -4.79 -9.17 13.41
CA GLY A 399 -5.93 -8.35 12.98
C GLY A 399 -5.49 -7.00 12.40
N LEU A 400 -6.34 -6.41 11.56
CA LEU A 400 -6.19 -5.02 11.10
C LEU A 400 -6.44 -4.04 12.25
N ALA A 401 -5.73 -2.91 12.23
CA ALA A 401 -5.99 -1.80 13.12
C ALA A 401 -7.06 -0.90 12.49
N VAL A 402 -8.27 -0.92 13.06
CA VAL A 402 -9.41 -0.10 12.60
C VAL A 402 -9.65 1.02 13.60
N GLN A 403 -9.58 2.27 13.13
CA GLN A 403 -9.72 3.46 13.97
C GLN A 403 -10.72 4.44 13.39
N VAL A 404 -11.65 4.92 14.21
CA VAL A 404 -12.51 6.05 13.85
C VAL A 404 -11.72 7.33 14.10
N ILE A 405 -11.36 8.04 13.05
CA ILE A 405 -10.57 9.28 13.10
C ILE A 405 -11.46 10.46 13.45
N HIS A 406 -12.64 10.52 12.83
CA HIS A 406 -13.56 11.63 12.95
C HIS A 406 -15.01 11.15 12.90
N VAL A 407 -15.88 11.87 13.61
CA VAL A 407 -17.33 11.65 13.62
C VAL A 407 -18.02 13.00 13.47
N ASP A 408 -18.70 13.20 12.34
CA ASP A 408 -19.55 14.37 12.10
C ASP A 408 -21.02 13.98 12.31
N SER A 409 -21.68 14.67 13.24
CA SER A 409 -23.11 14.52 13.54
C SER A 409 -23.89 15.83 13.37
N SER A 410 -23.29 16.84 12.72
CA SER A 410 -23.90 18.17 12.50
C SER A 410 -25.21 18.10 11.70
N LYS A 411 -25.40 17.04 10.90
CA LYS A 411 -26.57 16.78 10.06
C LYS A 411 -27.43 15.60 10.55
N PHE A 412 -27.52 15.41 11.86
CA PHE A 412 -28.35 14.36 12.45
C PHE A 412 -29.78 14.35 11.85
N PRO A 413 -30.35 13.19 11.46
CA PRO A 413 -29.95 11.82 11.81
C PRO A 413 -28.79 11.23 10.98
N THR A 414 -28.28 11.93 9.98
CA THR A 414 -27.11 11.48 9.23
C THR A 414 -25.84 11.71 10.06
N VAL A 415 -25.07 10.64 10.23
CA VAL A 415 -23.76 10.67 10.90
C VAL A 415 -22.72 10.18 9.90
N THR A 416 -21.67 10.96 9.72
CA THR A 416 -20.52 10.61 8.86
C THR A 416 -19.34 10.26 9.76
N MET A 417 -18.61 9.21 9.39
CA MET A 417 -17.43 8.76 10.13
C MET A 417 -16.28 8.56 9.17
N ASP A 418 -15.12 9.13 9.52
CA ASP A 418 -13.87 8.85 8.82
C ASP A 418 -13.15 7.71 9.54
N ILE A 419 -12.84 6.65 8.80
CA ILE A 419 -12.24 5.43 9.35
C ILE A 419 -10.87 5.24 8.71
N ARG A 420 -9.88 4.90 9.53
CA ARG A 420 -8.58 4.42 9.08
C ARG A 420 -8.48 2.92 9.32
N VAL A 421 -7.99 2.21 8.32
CA VAL A 421 -7.66 0.79 8.43
C VAL A 421 -6.20 0.61 8.05
N GLU A 422 -5.40 0.08 8.96
CA GLU A 422 -3.96 -0.12 8.76
C GLU A 422 -3.57 -1.57 9.08
N ASN A 423 -2.51 -2.06 8.41
CA ASN A 423 -1.85 -3.29 8.81
C ASN A 423 -0.94 -3.07 10.04
N ARG A 424 -0.25 -4.13 10.48
CA ARG A 424 0.67 -4.07 11.62
C ARG A 424 1.83 -3.10 11.40
N GLN A 425 2.18 -2.81 10.16
CA GLN A 425 3.25 -1.91 9.75
C GLN A 425 2.80 -0.46 9.52
N HIS A 426 1.56 -0.09 9.94
CA HIS A 426 0.97 1.24 9.70
C HIS A 426 0.74 1.59 8.23
N GLN A 427 0.75 0.59 7.35
CA GLN A 427 0.41 0.83 5.96
C GLN A 427 -1.12 0.81 5.83
N PRO A 428 -1.72 1.85 5.21
CA PRO A 428 -3.14 1.87 4.94
C PRO A 428 -3.55 0.67 4.08
N ILE A 429 -4.65 0.02 4.44
CA ILE A 429 -5.25 -1.03 3.61
C ILE A 429 -6.05 -0.37 2.49
N VAL A 430 -5.82 -0.83 1.25
CA VAL A 430 -6.57 -0.42 0.06
C VAL A 430 -7.52 -1.53 -0.39
N GLY A 431 -8.55 -1.14 -1.14
CA GLY A 431 -9.52 -2.07 -1.70
C GLY A 431 -10.71 -2.41 -0.81
N LEU A 432 -10.87 -1.71 0.32
CA LEU A 432 -12.02 -1.90 1.21
C LEU A 432 -13.27 -1.25 0.65
N ASP A 433 -14.38 -1.99 0.65
CA ASP A 433 -15.69 -1.59 0.15
C ASP A 433 -16.79 -1.68 1.23
N ASP A 434 -18.04 -1.38 0.85
CA ASP A 434 -19.21 -1.42 1.72
C ASP A 434 -19.34 -2.74 2.54
N PRO A 435 -19.28 -3.94 1.90
CA PRO A 435 -19.27 -5.23 2.58
C PRO A 435 -18.23 -5.41 3.68
N ASN A 436 -17.08 -4.73 3.60
CA ASN A 436 -16.02 -4.89 4.59
C ASN A 436 -16.33 -4.22 5.94
N PHE A 437 -17.33 -3.34 6.02
CA PHE A 437 -17.65 -2.60 7.23
C PHE A 437 -19.00 -3.03 7.83
N LEU A 438 -19.05 -3.15 9.16
CA LEU A 438 -20.28 -3.37 9.91
C LEU A 438 -20.35 -2.36 11.06
N VAL A 439 -21.27 -1.41 10.97
CA VAL A 439 -21.52 -0.43 12.02
C VAL A 439 -22.66 -0.92 12.90
N THR A 440 -22.41 -0.96 14.21
CA THR A 440 -23.43 -1.34 15.20
C THR A 440 -23.56 -0.28 16.29
N GLU A 441 -24.79 -0.06 16.75
CA GLU A 441 -25.08 0.70 17.96
C GLU A 441 -25.61 -0.27 19.02
N LYS A 442 -24.93 -0.38 20.17
CA LYS A 442 -25.28 -1.35 21.23
C LYS A 442 -25.48 -2.77 20.68
N LYS A 443 -24.60 -3.20 19.78
CA LYS A 443 -24.63 -4.50 19.06
C LYS A 443 -25.81 -4.68 18.10
N ARG A 444 -26.59 -3.64 17.82
CA ARG A 444 -27.63 -3.65 16.78
C ARG A 444 -27.07 -3.03 15.52
N HIS A 445 -27.24 -3.70 14.39
CA HIS A 445 -26.83 -3.19 13.08
C HIS A 445 -27.48 -1.83 12.79
N VAL A 446 -26.68 -0.86 12.34
CA VAL A 446 -27.18 0.43 11.87
C VAL A 446 -27.68 0.27 10.43
N SER A 447 -28.98 0.42 10.20
CA SER A 447 -29.57 0.31 8.87
C SER A 447 -29.18 1.48 7.97
N GLY A 448 -28.90 1.21 6.68
CA GLY A 448 -28.61 2.26 5.70
C GLY A 448 -27.20 2.85 5.76
N GLN A 449 -26.25 2.16 6.40
CA GLN A 449 -24.83 2.51 6.29
C GLN A 449 -24.36 2.42 4.83
N THR A 450 -23.54 3.37 4.41
CA THR A 450 -22.92 3.40 3.07
C THR A 450 -21.55 4.08 3.18
N LEU A 451 -20.60 3.58 2.41
CA LEU A 451 -19.25 4.10 2.24
C LEU A 451 -19.33 5.23 1.22
N THR A 452 -19.12 6.46 1.68
CA THR A 452 -19.28 7.67 0.86
C THR A 452 -18.02 8.05 0.08
N GLY A 453 -16.86 7.50 0.46
CA GLY A 453 -15.59 7.74 -0.21
C GLY A 453 -14.46 6.92 0.38
N ILE A 454 -13.41 6.72 -0.43
CA ILE A 454 -12.20 6.00 -0.05
C ILE A 454 -11.00 6.86 -0.46
N ALA A 455 -10.05 7.06 0.46
CA ALA A 455 -8.88 7.88 0.19
C ALA A 455 -8.02 7.31 -0.95
N SER A 456 -7.92 5.99 -1.11
CA SER A 456 -7.14 5.32 -2.17
C SER A 456 -7.69 5.57 -3.58
N LEU A 457 -8.98 5.91 -3.70
CA LEU A 457 -9.62 6.25 -4.98
C LEU A 457 -9.63 7.76 -5.24
N ASN A 458 -9.14 8.57 -4.30
CA ASN A 458 -9.11 10.01 -4.47
C ASN A 458 -7.97 10.40 -5.41
N ASP A 459 -8.32 10.95 -6.57
CA ASP A 459 -7.38 11.45 -7.56
C ASP A 459 -7.13 12.96 -7.43
N THR A 460 -7.66 13.57 -6.37
CA THR A 460 -7.47 14.99 -6.02
C THR A 460 -6.61 15.13 -4.76
N CYS A 461 -5.73 16.12 -4.76
CA CYS A 461 -4.90 16.46 -3.61
C CYS A 461 -4.91 17.97 -3.43
N ASP A 462 -5.34 18.43 -2.26
CA ASP A 462 -5.16 19.82 -1.86
C ASP A 462 -3.79 19.98 -1.20
N VAL A 463 -3.03 20.99 -1.61
CA VAL A 463 -1.65 21.21 -1.16
C VAL A 463 -1.51 22.62 -0.61
N ALA A 464 -0.91 22.76 0.57
CA ALA A 464 -0.51 24.05 1.11
C ALA A 464 1.01 24.18 1.09
N VAL A 465 1.52 25.15 0.34
CA VAL A 465 2.95 25.46 0.22
C VAL A 465 3.27 26.61 1.17
N LEU A 466 4.11 26.31 2.17
CA LEU A 466 4.66 27.30 3.08
C LEU A 466 5.93 27.89 2.49
N VAL A 467 5.91 29.19 2.22
CA VAL A 467 7.04 29.95 1.68
C VAL A 467 7.75 30.64 2.82
N ASP A 468 8.94 30.16 3.18
CA ASP A 468 9.76 30.79 4.21
C ASP A 468 10.20 32.20 3.75
N LYS A 469 9.87 33.20 4.57
CA LYS A 469 10.24 34.61 4.39
C LYS A 469 11.36 35.05 5.34
N SER A 470 12.19 34.14 5.83
CA SER A 470 13.40 34.49 6.56
C SER A 470 14.34 35.34 5.70
N MET A 471 15.17 36.17 6.33
CA MET A 471 16.18 36.97 5.61
C MET A 471 17.17 36.09 4.83
N GLN A 472 17.37 34.84 5.27
CA GLN A 472 18.26 33.86 4.63
C GLN A 472 17.65 33.29 3.34
N THR A 473 16.33 33.11 3.26
CA THR A 473 15.69 32.55 2.07
C THR A 473 15.51 33.56 0.93
N ALA A 474 15.81 34.83 1.17
CA ALA A 474 15.70 35.92 0.21
C ALA A 474 16.49 35.71 -1.10
N GLU A 475 17.58 34.94 -1.04
CA GLU A 475 18.44 34.63 -2.18
C GLU A 475 17.90 33.51 -3.09
N TYR A 476 17.01 32.64 -2.58
CA TYR A 476 16.53 31.44 -3.28
C TYR A 476 15.27 31.66 -4.14
N LYS A 477 15.10 32.86 -4.72
CA LYS A 477 13.89 33.22 -5.47
C LYS A 477 13.64 32.30 -6.67
N GLU A 478 14.70 31.93 -7.39
CA GLU A 478 14.57 31.04 -8.56
C GLU A 478 14.16 29.62 -8.16
N ALA A 479 14.76 29.09 -7.09
CA ALA A 479 14.42 27.77 -6.56
C ALA A 479 12.96 27.71 -6.08
N LEU A 480 12.51 28.75 -5.37
CA LEU A 480 11.10 28.89 -4.96
C LEU A 480 10.16 28.91 -6.17
N GLN A 481 10.53 29.65 -7.21
CA GLN A 481 9.72 29.71 -8.43
C GLN A 481 9.60 28.34 -9.10
N SER A 482 10.72 27.61 -9.25
CA SER A 482 10.69 26.26 -9.81
C SER A 482 9.82 25.34 -8.96
N ALA A 483 10.04 25.31 -7.64
CA ALA A 483 9.33 24.43 -6.73
C ALA A 483 7.80 24.61 -6.81
N VAL A 484 7.29 25.84 -6.77
CA VAL A 484 5.84 26.10 -6.85
C VAL A 484 5.27 25.65 -8.20
N ARG A 485 5.99 25.91 -9.31
CA ARG A 485 5.56 25.50 -10.65
C ARG A 485 5.58 23.99 -10.84
N ASP A 486 6.61 23.33 -10.32
CA ASP A 486 6.78 21.87 -10.42
C ASP A 486 5.72 21.15 -9.59
N ILE A 487 5.40 21.64 -8.39
CA ILE A 487 4.27 21.16 -7.58
C ILE A 487 2.96 21.34 -8.36
N ALA A 488 2.69 22.55 -8.86
CA ALA A 488 1.45 22.85 -9.58
C ALA A 488 1.28 21.99 -10.86
N LYS A 489 2.38 21.75 -11.59
CA LYS A 489 2.40 20.86 -12.75
C LYS A 489 2.11 19.42 -12.35
N SER A 490 2.70 18.95 -11.25
CA SER A 490 2.55 17.57 -10.76
C SER A 490 1.13 17.27 -10.27
N MET A 491 0.38 18.29 -9.83
CA MET A 491 -1.03 18.15 -9.45
C MET A 491 -1.96 17.90 -10.64
N ASN A 492 -1.48 17.97 -11.90
CA ASN A 492 -2.23 17.69 -13.12
C ASN A 492 -3.59 18.43 -13.20
N GLY A 493 -3.66 19.62 -12.61
CA GLY A 493 -4.86 20.45 -12.63
C GLY A 493 -5.99 20.03 -11.68
N LYS A 494 -5.74 19.11 -10.76
CA LYS A 494 -6.70 18.62 -9.77
C LYS A 494 -6.40 19.19 -8.38
N GLY A 495 -7.43 19.29 -7.55
CA GLY A 495 -7.34 19.85 -6.20
C GLY A 495 -7.10 21.37 -6.16
N THR A 496 -6.69 21.86 -5.00
CA THR A 496 -6.48 23.27 -4.70
C THR A 496 -5.07 23.48 -4.14
N LEU A 497 -4.34 24.44 -4.70
CA LEU A 497 -3.04 24.87 -4.18
C LEU A 497 -3.23 26.14 -3.35
N TYR A 498 -2.72 26.13 -2.11
CA TYR A 498 -2.68 27.27 -1.19
C TYR A 498 -1.23 27.71 -1.01
N LEU A 499 -0.92 28.97 -1.32
CA LEU A 499 0.41 29.52 -1.14
C LEU A 499 0.42 30.45 0.07
N ILE A 500 1.20 30.12 1.09
CA ILE A 500 1.21 30.81 2.38
C ILE A 500 2.63 31.31 2.64
N SER A 501 2.80 32.62 2.78
CA SER A 501 4.07 33.20 3.23
C SER A 501 4.20 33.09 4.74
N VAL A 502 5.35 32.59 5.19
CA VAL A 502 5.73 32.45 6.60
C VAL A 502 6.50 33.69 7.04
N SER A 503 5.77 34.76 7.37
CA SER A 503 6.31 36.01 7.96
C SER A 503 6.05 36.05 9.47
N ASP A 504 6.22 37.23 10.09
CA ASP A 504 5.84 37.51 11.48
C ASP A 504 4.33 37.28 11.72
N ILE A 505 3.51 37.66 10.75
CA ILE A 505 2.08 37.30 10.65
C ILE A 505 1.92 36.53 9.33
N PRO A 506 1.68 35.21 9.35
CA PRO A 506 1.54 34.42 8.13
C PRO A 506 0.36 34.86 7.26
N VAL A 507 0.58 34.88 5.94
CA VAL A 507 -0.40 35.38 4.97
C VAL A 507 -0.68 34.34 3.90
N LEU A 508 -1.97 34.07 3.65
CA LEU A 508 -2.38 33.35 2.43
C LEU A 508 -2.23 34.32 1.23
N GLU A 509 -1.20 34.09 0.43
CA GLU A 509 -0.85 34.94 -0.72
C GLU A 509 -1.79 34.69 -1.89
N GLN A 510 -2.07 33.41 -2.17
CA GLN A 510 -2.91 32.96 -3.26
C GLN A 510 -3.52 31.59 -2.94
N SER A 511 -4.71 31.32 -3.47
CA SER A 511 -5.33 29.99 -3.46
C SER A 511 -6.13 29.76 -4.73
N GLY A 512 -6.08 28.57 -5.30
CA GLY A 512 -6.87 28.23 -6.48
C GLY A 512 -6.43 26.95 -7.17
N ALA A 513 -6.93 26.75 -8.39
CA ALA A 513 -6.58 25.58 -9.19
C ALA A 513 -5.08 25.62 -9.58
N PRO A 514 -4.39 24.46 -9.66
CA PRO A 514 -2.94 24.40 -9.92
C PRO A 514 -2.50 25.15 -11.19
N GLN A 515 -3.35 25.22 -12.22
CA GLN A 515 -3.07 25.93 -13.47
C GLN A 515 -2.75 27.42 -13.25
N GLN A 516 -3.29 28.03 -12.20
CA GLN A 516 -3.03 29.44 -11.86
C GLN A 516 -1.60 29.68 -11.38
N PHE A 517 -0.87 28.63 -10.99
CA PHE A 517 0.46 28.69 -10.40
C PHE A 517 1.59 28.30 -11.38
N LEU A 518 1.25 27.82 -12.59
CA LEU A 518 2.24 27.46 -13.62
C LEU A 518 3.09 28.67 -14.07
N ASN A 519 2.55 29.88 -13.95
CA ASN A 519 3.22 31.14 -14.25
C ASN A 519 3.60 31.92 -12.99
N PHE A 520 3.66 31.27 -11.82
CA PHE A 520 4.01 31.92 -10.56
C PHE A 520 5.35 32.65 -10.65
N VAL A 521 5.43 33.84 -10.03
CA VAL A 521 6.67 34.62 -9.89
C VAL A 521 6.80 35.10 -8.43
N PRO A 522 7.95 34.93 -7.77
CA PRO A 522 8.14 35.30 -6.36
C PRO A 522 7.83 36.76 -6.02
N SER A 523 7.93 37.67 -6.99
CA SER A 523 7.60 39.10 -6.80
C SER A 523 6.10 39.35 -6.55
N GLN A 524 5.24 38.37 -6.77
CA GLN A 524 3.80 38.45 -6.49
C GLN A 524 3.49 38.29 -4.99
N LEU A 525 4.45 37.79 -4.21
CA LEU A 525 4.30 37.59 -2.76
C LEU A 525 4.31 38.95 -2.06
N LYS A 526 3.25 39.22 -1.29
CA LYS A 526 3.04 40.49 -0.59
C LYS A 526 3.82 40.57 0.72
N ALA A 527 4.06 39.42 1.37
CA ALA A 527 4.78 39.38 2.63
C ALA A 527 6.27 39.74 2.44
N SER A 528 6.74 40.65 3.29
CA SER A 528 8.15 41.05 3.37
C SER A 528 8.97 40.00 4.11
N ASN A 529 10.29 40.02 3.89
CA ASN A 529 11.18 39.16 4.64
C ASN A 529 11.32 39.64 6.09
N VAL A 530 11.45 38.69 7.01
CA VAL A 530 11.53 38.93 8.46
C VAL A 530 12.73 38.19 9.06
N GLU A 531 13.25 38.67 10.19
CA GLU A 531 14.32 37.97 10.91
C GLU A 531 13.83 36.68 11.58
N GLN A 532 12.60 36.70 12.13
CA GLN A 532 12.01 35.57 12.85
C GLN A 532 10.61 35.25 12.30
N PRO A 533 10.50 34.30 11.37
CA PRO A 533 9.21 33.87 10.83
C PRO A 533 8.42 33.02 11.83
N ALA A 534 7.10 33.26 11.93
CA ALA A 534 6.20 32.53 12.81
C ALA A 534 5.70 31.22 12.15
N ILE A 535 6.58 30.21 12.12
CA ILE A 535 6.33 28.92 11.45
C ILE A 535 5.10 28.20 12.03
N ASP A 536 4.93 28.22 13.34
CA ASP A 536 3.81 27.57 14.03
C ASP A 536 2.45 28.15 13.60
N LEU A 537 2.36 29.48 13.49
CA LEU A 537 1.16 30.16 13.01
C LEU A 537 0.88 29.84 11.54
N ALA A 538 1.93 29.70 10.73
CA ALA A 538 1.79 29.41 9.30
C ALA A 538 1.28 27.97 9.10
N ILE A 539 1.82 27.02 9.86
CA ILE A 539 1.33 25.63 9.86
C ILE A 539 -0.15 25.59 10.28
N ARG A 540 -0.55 26.33 11.33
CA ARG A 540 -1.96 26.40 11.73
C ARG A 540 -2.85 26.98 10.63
N LEU A 541 -2.40 28.01 9.92
CA LEU A 541 -3.12 28.57 8.79
C LEU A 541 -3.26 27.55 7.65
N ALA A 542 -2.19 26.82 7.33
CA ALA A 542 -2.19 25.78 6.32
C ALA A 542 -3.17 24.65 6.66
N VAL A 543 -3.10 24.13 7.89
CA VAL A 543 -4.00 23.08 8.38
C VAL A 543 -5.46 23.53 8.32
N ASN A 544 -5.78 24.77 8.73
CA ASN A 544 -7.14 25.31 8.61
C ASN A 544 -7.67 25.39 7.17
N LYS A 545 -6.78 25.41 6.16
CA LYS A 545 -7.17 25.41 4.75
C LYS A 545 -7.34 24.01 4.18
N LEU A 546 -6.49 23.08 4.61
CA LEU A 546 -6.51 21.68 4.16
C LEU A 546 -7.57 20.84 4.88
N VAL A 547 -7.80 21.11 6.16
CA VAL A 547 -8.80 20.46 6.99
C VAL A 547 -9.86 21.51 7.29
N PRO A 548 -11.01 21.51 6.60
CA PRO A 548 -12.09 22.44 6.91
C PRO A 548 -12.65 22.11 8.29
N GLY A 549 -12.04 22.65 9.34
CA GLY A 549 -12.68 22.75 10.64
C GLY A 549 -13.95 23.57 10.50
N GLU A 550 -14.98 23.23 11.30
CA GLU A 550 -16.25 23.96 11.31
C GLU A 550 -16.03 25.48 11.28
N LYS A 551 -16.92 26.19 10.58
CA LYS A 551 -17.03 27.64 10.70
C LYS A 551 -17.06 27.97 12.19
N LYS A 552 -16.02 28.64 12.69
CA LYS A 552 -16.05 29.27 14.01
C LYS A 552 -17.30 30.14 14.04
N ARG A 553 -18.24 29.77 14.92
CA ARG A 553 -19.46 30.53 15.19
C ARG A 553 -19.14 31.95 15.62
#